data_AF-A0A5F2HWP5-F1
#
_entry.id   AF-A0A5F2HWP5-F1
#
_cell.length_a   1.000
_cell.length_b   1.000
_cell.length_c   1.000
_cell.angle_alpha   90.00
_cell.angle_beta   90.00
_cell.angle_gamma   90.00
#
_symmetry.space_group_name_H-M   'P 1'
#
loop_
_entity.id
_entity.type
_entity.pdbx_description
1 polymer ?
#
loop_
_entity_poly.entity_id
_entity_poly.type
_entity_poly.pdbx_seq_one_letter_code
_entity_poly.pdbx_strand_id
1 'polypeptide(L)'
;VKPGETVALVSTGTGGAEALAEAFARLSWPDSGKVASGADDLLELPEAVTGRRMSYASSDVFLFHASLRDNLLYGLKHAPLKPVSYDGSAADQHRWNMHEARRSGNPDIDINSDWIDYAAAGATGQQDLFEAVRRVLDA
;
A
#
# COMPACT_ATOMS: atom_id res chain seq x y z
N VAL A 1 -1.25 -9.88 -22.27
CA VAL A 1 -1.47 -10.69 -21.05
C VAL A 1 -2.94 -10.60 -20.70
N LYS A 2 -3.63 -11.73 -20.58
CA LYS A 2 -5.04 -11.76 -20.18
C LYS A 2 -5.14 -11.72 -18.65
N PRO A 3 -6.25 -11.20 -18.08
CA PRO A 3 -6.48 -11.26 -16.65
C PRO A 3 -6.37 -12.70 -16.11
N GLY A 4 -5.63 -12.87 -15.01
CA GLY A 4 -5.42 -14.17 -14.35
C GLY A 4 -4.26 -15.01 -14.91
N GLU A 5 -3.58 -14.57 -15.96
CA GLU A 5 -2.40 -15.27 -16.47
C GLU A 5 -1.16 -14.97 -15.62
N THR A 6 -0.39 -16.01 -15.28
CA THR A 6 0.97 -15.87 -14.75
C THR A 6 1.95 -15.86 -15.93
N VAL A 7 2.75 -14.80 -16.03
CA VAL A 7 3.69 -14.61 -17.14
C VAL A 7 5.12 -14.55 -16.61
N ALA A 8 6.02 -15.30 -17.23
CA ALA A 8 7.45 -15.21 -17.00
C ALA A 8 8.10 -14.33 -18.08
N LEU A 9 8.87 -13.33 -17.66
CA LEU A 9 9.69 -12.51 -18.54
C LEU A 9 11.13 -13.00 -18.45
N VAL A 10 11.68 -13.43 -19.59
CA VAL A 10 13.05 -13.95 -19.68
C VAL A 10 13.86 -13.04 -20.59
N SER A 11 14.97 -12.52 -20.07
CA SER A 11 15.92 -11.70 -20.81
C SER A 11 17.26 -12.44 -20.91
N THR A 12 17.87 -12.40 -22.09
CA THR A 12 19.24 -12.91 -22.32
C THR A 12 20.32 -11.92 -21.89
N GLY A 13 19.97 -10.64 -21.74
CA GLY A 13 20.84 -9.58 -21.23
C GLY A 13 20.57 -9.26 -19.76
N THR A 14 21.54 -8.63 -19.10
CA THR A 14 21.43 -8.18 -17.70
C THR A 14 20.41 -7.05 -17.56
N GLY A 15 19.45 -7.19 -16.64
CA GLY A 15 18.56 -6.10 -16.21
C GLY A 15 17.35 -5.80 -17.10
N GLY A 16 17.24 -6.37 -18.32
CA GLY A 16 16.12 -6.04 -19.22
C GLY A 16 14.74 -6.47 -18.68
N ALA A 17 14.66 -7.64 -18.05
CA ALA A 17 13.41 -8.11 -17.42
C ALA A 17 13.06 -7.29 -16.17
N GLU A 18 14.06 -6.89 -15.40
CA GLU A 18 13.90 -6.05 -14.20
C GLU A 18 13.44 -4.64 -14.58
N ALA A 19 14.07 -4.00 -15.57
CA ALA A 19 13.67 -2.69 -16.07
C ALA A 19 12.21 -2.67 -16.57
N LEU A 20 11.77 -3.75 -17.23
CA LEU A 20 10.36 -3.89 -17.63
C LEU A 20 9.43 -4.06 -16.43
N ALA A 21 9.82 -4.84 -15.43
CA ALA A 21 9.05 -5.00 -14.19
C ALA A 21 8.95 -3.67 -13.41
N GLU A 22 10.04 -2.90 -13.34
CA GLU A 22 10.07 -1.55 -12.75
C GLU A 22 9.18 -0.58 -13.52
N ALA A 23 9.13 -0.67 -14.86
CA ALA A 23 8.23 0.14 -15.67
C ALA A 23 6.76 -0.19 -15.38
N PHE A 24 6.40 -1.47 -15.23
CA PHE A 24 5.06 -1.86 -14.77
C PHE A 24 4.75 -1.34 -13.37
N ALA A 25 5.73 -1.36 -12.47
CA ALA A 25 5.61 -0.84 -11.12
C ALA A 25 5.67 0.70 -11.02
N ARG A 26 5.86 1.40 -12.14
CA ARG A 26 6.07 2.87 -12.22
C ARG A 26 7.29 3.37 -11.41
N LEU A 27 8.29 2.52 -11.21
CA LEU A 27 9.56 2.88 -10.58
C LEU A 27 10.55 3.49 -11.60
N SER A 28 10.41 3.10 -12.87
CA SER A 28 11.15 3.65 -14.00
C SER A 28 10.19 4.03 -15.12
N TRP A 29 10.47 5.13 -15.81
CA TRP A 29 9.61 5.64 -16.87
C TRP A 29 10.17 5.24 -18.24
N PRO A 30 9.36 4.67 -19.15
CA PRO A 30 9.84 4.40 -20.49
C PRO A 30 10.04 5.71 -21.26
N ASP A 31 11.15 5.82 -21.99
CA ASP A 31 11.42 6.99 -22.84
C ASP A 31 10.41 7.13 -23.99
N SER A 32 9.82 6.01 -24.42
CA SER A 32 8.82 5.97 -25.49
C SER A 32 7.88 4.77 -25.34
N GLY A 33 6.71 4.86 -25.97
CA GLY A 33 5.66 3.85 -25.85
C GLY A 33 4.74 4.10 -24.66
N LYS A 34 4.00 3.08 -24.25
CA LYS A 34 3.07 3.16 -23.11
C LYS A 34 2.95 1.84 -22.37
N VAL A 35 2.69 1.94 -21.07
CA VAL A 35 2.36 0.80 -20.21
C VAL A 35 0.90 0.97 -19.78
N ALA A 36 0.05 0.00 -20.12
CA ALA A 36 -1.38 0.11 -19.90
C ALA A 36 -1.95 -1.11 -19.15
N SER A 37 -2.96 -0.88 -18.34
CA SER A 37 -3.82 -1.92 -17.78
C SER A 37 -5.16 -1.88 -18.51
N GLY A 38 -5.36 -2.83 -19.43
CA GLY A 38 -6.52 -2.80 -20.33
C GLY A 38 -6.46 -1.60 -21.28
N ALA A 39 -7.48 -0.75 -21.22
CA ALA A 39 -7.53 0.49 -22.03
C ALA A 39 -6.85 1.68 -21.34
N ASP A 40 -6.59 1.59 -20.05
CA ASP A 40 -6.10 2.70 -19.23
C ASP A 40 -4.57 2.74 -19.27
N ASP A 41 -4.02 3.88 -19.69
CA ASP A 41 -2.60 4.15 -19.56
C ASP A 41 -2.24 4.34 -18.08
N LEU A 42 -1.26 3.59 -17.57
CA LEU A 42 -0.86 3.67 -16.17
C LEU A 42 -0.31 5.05 -15.80
N LEU A 43 0.22 5.80 -16.77
CA LEU A 43 0.77 7.13 -16.55
C LEU A 43 -0.32 8.19 -16.32
N GLU A 44 -1.51 7.97 -16.87
CA GLU A 44 -2.66 8.87 -16.74
C GLU A 44 -3.47 8.59 -15.45
N LEU A 45 -3.19 7.47 -14.77
CA LEU A 45 -3.87 7.08 -13.55
C LEU A 45 -3.25 7.77 -12.31
N PRO A 46 -4.08 8.27 -11.37
CA PRO A 46 -3.59 8.74 -10.08
C PRO A 46 -2.80 7.65 -9.35
N GLU A 47 -1.71 8.02 -8.68
CA GLU A 47 -0.85 7.08 -7.95
C GLU A 47 -1.62 6.29 -6.89
N ALA A 48 -2.62 6.91 -6.26
CA ALA A 48 -3.51 6.26 -5.31
C ALA A 48 -4.29 5.07 -5.91
N VAL A 49 -4.52 5.06 -7.23
CA VAL A 49 -5.17 3.95 -7.93
C VAL A 49 -4.16 2.84 -8.22
N THR A 50 -3.02 3.19 -8.83
CA THR A 50 -2.01 2.20 -9.22
C THR A 50 -1.32 1.58 -8.01
N GLY A 51 -0.95 2.38 -7.02
CA GLY A 51 -0.29 1.92 -5.79
C GLY A 51 -1.17 1.03 -4.89
N ARG A 52 -2.50 1.13 -5.00
CA ARG A 52 -3.42 0.21 -4.30
C ARG A 52 -3.72 -1.08 -5.06
N ARG A 53 -3.42 -1.15 -6.36
CA ARG A 53 -3.79 -2.28 -7.22
C ARG A 53 -2.61 -3.12 -7.68
N MET A 54 -1.39 -2.61 -7.52
CA MET A 54 -0.17 -3.29 -7.92
C MET A 54 0.77 -3.44 -6.72
N SER A 55 1.52 -4.53 -6.71
CA SER A 55 2.60 -4.77 -5.77
C SER A 55 3.82 -5.21 -6.54
N TYR A 56 4.99 -4.77 -6.08
CA TYR A 56 6.27 -5.07 -6.69
C TYR A 56 7.19 -5.66 -5.63
N ALA A 57 7.73 -6.84 -5.90
CA ALA A 57 8.74 -7.49 -5.09
C ALA A 57 10.06 -7.44 -5.86
N SER A 58 10.96 -6.56 -5.41
CA SER A 58 12.28 -6.39 -6.00
C SER A 58 13.24 -7.49 -5.54
N SER A 59 14.35 -7.63 -6.27
CA SER A 59 15.52 -8.39 -5.83
C SER A 59 16.24 -7.73 -4.63
N ASP A 60 16.18 -6.40 -4.55
CA ASP A 60 16.69 -5.60 -3.43
C ASP A 60 15.58 -5.34 -2.40
N VAL A 61 15.70 -5.97 -1.23
CA VAL A 61 14.63 -5.97 -0.21
C VAL A 61 14.86 -4.82 0.77
N PHE A 62 13.83 -3.97 0.91
CA PHE A 62 13.78 -2.94 1.93
C PHE A 62 12.90 -3.38 3.11
N LEU A 63 13.42 -3.22 4.34
CA LEU A 63 12.67 -3.42 5.58
C LEU A 63 12.75 -2.17 6.45
N PHE A 64 11.59 -1.74 6.94
CA PHE A 64 11.52 -0.68 7.94
C PHE A 64 12.09 -1.17 9.27
N HIS A 65 12.67 -0.24 10.04
CA HIS A 65 13.06 -0.45 11.44
C HIS A 65 11.83 -0.61 12.34
N ALA A 66 11.14 -1.72 12.18
CA ALA A 66 9.89 -2.07 12.84
C ALA A 66 9.81 -3.58 13.02
N SER A 67 8.73 -4.06 13.64
CA SER A 67 8.52 -5.51 13.75
C SER A 67 8.32 -6.16 12.38
N LEU A 68 8.54 -7.48 12.30
CA LEU A 68 8.20 -8.26 11.10
C LEU A 68 6.71 -8.10 10.76
N ARG A 69 5.84 -8.11 11.78
CA ARG A 69 4.40 -7.88 11.63
C ARG A 69 4.12 -6.53 10.96
N ASP A 70 4.80 -5.47 11.38
CA ASP A 70 4.60 -4.15 10.80
C ASP A 70 5.05 -4.07 9.34
N ASN A 71 6.17 -4.70 9.01
CA ASN A 71 6.65 -4.79 7.62
C ASN A 71 5.66 -5.54 6.73
N LEU A 72 5.16 -6.70 7.18
CA LEU A 72 4.19 -7.51 6.44
C LEU A 72 2.85 -6.80 6.22
N LEU A 73 2.41 -6.00 7.19
CA LEU A 73 1.11 -5.33 7.14
C LEU A 73 1.18 -3.91 6.56
N TYR A 74 2.36 -3.41 6.22
CA TYR A 74 2.55 -2.02 5.80
C TYR A 74 1.67 -1.64 4.60
N GLY A 75 1.56 -2.54 3.61
CA GLY A 75 0.72 -2.32 2.42
C GLY A 75 -0.78 -2.15 2.74
N LEU A 76 -1.23 -2.57 3.92
CA LEU A 76 -2.62 -2.40 4.35
C LEU A 76 -2.88 -1.03 4.98
N LYS A 77 -1.83 -0.29 5.40
CA LYS A 77 -1.89 0.98 6.12
C LYS A 77 -2.08 2.20 5.21
N HIS A 78 -3.12 2.18 4.38
CA HIS A 78 -3.36 3.21 3.36
C HIS A 78 -4.30 4.35 3.80
N ALA A 79 -5.05 4.16 4.88
CA ALA A 79 -5.97 5.15 5.44
C ALA A 79 -6.28 4.84 6.93
N PRO A 80 -6.72 5.83 7.73
CA PRO A 80 -7.26 5.60 9.07
C PRO A 80 -8.66 4.99 8.95
N LEU A 81 -8.78 3.68 9.21
CA LEU A 81 -10.05 2.95 9.00
C LEU A 81 -10.91 2.90 10.25
N LYS A 82 -10.28 2.92 11.43
CA LYS A 82 -11.00 2.94 12.71
C LYS A 82 -10.46 4.07 13.59
N PRO A 83 -11.28 5.10 13.87
CA PRO A 83 -10.90 6.17 14.80
C PRO A 83 -10.63 5.63 16.20
N VAL A 84 -9.73 6.29 16.92
CA VAL A 84 -9.55 6.08 18.36
C VAL A 84 -10.54 6.93 19.13
N SER A 85 -11.10 6.35 20.19
CA SER A 85 -11.89 7.11 21.17
C SER A 85 -10.96 7.70 22.22
N TYR A 86 -11.17 8.97 22.53
CA TYR A 86 -10.47 9.68 23.59
C TYR A 86 -11.47 10.18 24.63
N ASP A 87 -11.05 10.18 25.89
CA ASP A 87 -11.87 10.58 27.02
C ASP A 87 -11.21 11.73 27.81
N GLY A 88 -12.02 12.51 28.52
CA GLY A 88 -11.56 13.59 29.39
C GLY A 88 -10.67 14.63 28.67
N SER A 89 -9.57 15.01 29.32
CA SER A 89 -8.63 16.01 28.79
C SER A 89 -7.97 15.59 27.47
N ALA A 90 -7.80 14.28 27.22
CA ALA A 90 -7.28 13.80 25.96
C ALA A 90 -8.25 14.07 24.80
N ALA A 91 -9.56 13.98 25.05
CA ALA A 91 -10.58 14.31 24.07
C ALA A 91 -10.59 15.80 23.72
N ASP A 92 -10.42 16.67 24.72
CA ASP A 92 -10.28 18.13 24.53
C ASP A 92 -9.04 18.45 23.68
N GLN A 93 -7.90 17.85 24.03
CA GLN A 93 -6.66 18.05 23.29
C GLN A 93 -6.76 17.56 21.83
N HIS A 94 -7.36 16.39 21.62
CA HIS A 94 -7.56 15.85 20.28
C HIS A 94 -8.46 16.77 19.43
N ARG A 95 -9.57 17.28 20.00
CA ARG A 95 -10.43 18.26 19.32
C ARG A 95 -9.68 19.55 18.97
N TRP A 96 -8.88 20.06 19.90
CA TRP A 96 -8.03 21.23 19.66
C TRP A 96 -7.05 20.99 18.51
N ASN A 97 -6.34 19.85 18.53
CA ASN A 97 -5.36 19.49 17.51
C ASN A 97 -6.00 19.38 16.12
N MET A 98 -7.16 18.71 16.00
CA MET A 98 -7.89 18.61 14.73
C MET A 98 -8.36 19.97 14.22
N HIS A 99 -8.88 20.81 15.12
CA HIS A 99 -9.32 22.15 14.76
C HIS A 99 -8.16 22.99 14.22
N GLU A 100 -6.99 22.92 14.87
CA GLU A 100 -5.83 23.68 14.43
C GLU A 100 -5.19 23.13 13.15
N ALA A 101 -5.19 21.80 12.97
CA ALA A 101 -4.78 21.17 11.72
C ALA A 101 -5.61 21.73 10.55
N ARG A 102 -6.94 21.76 10.67
CA ARG A 102 -7.83 22.32 9.63
C ARG A 102 -7.56 23.80 9.34
N ARG A 103 -7.38 24.61 10.39
CA ARG A 103 -7.13 26.06 10.23
C ARG A 103 -5.80 26.37 9.56
N SER A 104 -4.81 25.52 9.77
CA SER A 104 -3.49 25.63 9.15
C SER A 104 -3.39 24.92 7.80
N GLY A 105 -4.47 24.29 7.31
CA GLY A 105 -4.48 23.56 6.04
C GLY A 105 -3.75 22.21 6.08
N ASN A 106 -3.50 21.67 7.28
CA ASN A 106 -2.90 20.36 7.48
C ASN A 106 -3.97 19.25 7.45
N PRO A 107 -3.58 18.00 7.11
CA PRO A 107 -4.45 16.85 7.28
C PRO A 107 -4.91 16.70 8.74
N ASP A 108 -6.20 16.45 8.94
CA ASP A 108 -6.82 16.23 10.25
C ASP A 108 -6.93 14.73 10.60
N ILE A 109 -6.01 13.93 10.05
CA ILE A 109 -5.96 12.49 10.25
C ILE A 109 -5.27 12.17 11.58
N ASP A 110 -5.90 11.31 12.37
CA ASP A 110 -5.33 10.84 13.63
C ASP A 110 -4.39 9.66 13.41
N ILE A 111 -3.11 9.89 13.70
CA ILE A 111 -2.04 8.89 13.62
C ILE A 111 -2.27 7.69 14.54
N ASN A 112 -3.05 7.85 15.61
CA ASN A 112 -3.33 6.76 16.56
C ASN A 112 -4.49 5.86 16.12
N SER A 113 -5.23 6.27 15.08
CA SER A 113 -6.28 5.43 14.47
C SER A 113 -5.75 4.05 14.11
N ASP A 114 -6.63 3.08 13.97
CA ASP A 114 -6.26 1.82 13.33
C ASP A 114 -6.16 2.02 11.82
N TRP A 115 -4.96 1.81 11.29
CA TRP A 115 -4.67 1.94 9.87
C TRP A 115 -4.77 0.63 9.11
N ILE A 116 -4.92 -0.51 9.79
CA ILE A 116 -4.87 -1.81 9.13
C ILE A 116 -6.20 -2.08 8.42
N ASP A 117 -6.15 -2.23 7.09
CA ASP A 117 -7.27 -2.76 6.31
C ASP A 117 -7.43 -4.28 6.49
N TYR A 118 -8.14 -4.66 7.54
CA TYR A 118 -8.44 -6.06 7.83
C TYR A 118 -9.24 -6.73 6.71
N ALA A 119 -10.20 -6.01 6.10
CA ALA A 119 -11.05 -6.56 5.07
C ALA A 119 -10.24 -6.93 3.81
N ALA A 120 -9.28 -6.09 3.43
CA ALA A 120 -8.34 -6.39 2.33
C ALA A 120 -7.48 -7.63 2.60
N ALA A 121 -7.17 -7.92 3.87
CA ALA A 121 -6.47 -9.14 4.27
C ALA A 121 -7.40 -10.37 4.41
N GLY A 122 -8.72 -10.22 4.24
CA GLY A 122 -9.69 -11.29 4.50
C GLY A 122 -9.91 -11.57 6.00
N ALA A 123 -9.66 -10.58 6.85
CA ALA A 123 -9.85 -10.62 8.30
C ALA A 123 -11.00 -9.69 8.73
N THR A 124 -11.58 -9.95 9.91
CA THR A 124 -12.63 -9.12 10.52
C THR A 124 -12.08 -8.12 11.54
N GLY A 125 -10.86 -8.34 12.02
CA GLY A 125 -10.17 -7.43 12.93
C GLY A 125 -8.82 -7.97 13.38
N GLN A 126 -8.31 -7.46 14.50
CA GLN A 126 -7.00 -7.85 15.01
C GLN A 126 -6.93 -9.32 15.45
N GLN A 127 -8.06 -9.85 15.95
CA GLN A 127 -8.16 -11.19 16.52
C GLN A 127 -7.90 -12.33 15.51
N ASP A 128 -8.30 -12.16 14.25
CA ASP A 128 -8.20 -13.18 13.19
C ASP A 128 -7.16 -12.82 12.12
N LEU A 129 -6.56 -11.63 12.18
CA LEU A 129 -5.53 -11.19 11.24
C LEU A 129 -4.34 -12.15 11.14
N PHE A 130 -3.88 -12.71 12.26
CA PHE A 130 -2.73 -13.63 12.25
C PHE A 130 -3.02 -14.89 11.43
N GLU A 131 -4.24 -15.44 11.54
CA GLU A 131 -4.65 -16.60 10.76
C GLU A 131 -4.71 -16.27 9.26
N ALA A 132 -5.25 -15.10 8.92
CA ALA A 132 -5.30 -14.62 7.54
C ALA A 132 -3.90 -14.49 6.93
N VAL A 133 -2.95 -13.87 7.65
CA VAL A 133 -1.55 -13.75 7.21
C VAL A 133 -0.91 -15.13 7.03
N ARG A 134 -1.08 -16.03 7.99
CA ARG A 134 -0.52 -17.40 7.90
C ARG A 134 -1.01 -18.14 6.66
N ARG A 135 -2.30 -18.04 6.33
CA ARG A 135 -2.89 -18.70 5.15
C ARG A 135 -2.24 -18.25 3.85
N VAL A 136 -1.83 -16.99 3.75
CA VAL A 136 -1.16 -16.44 2.56
C VAL A 136 0.30 -16.90 2.48
N LEU A 137 0.99 -17.01 3.62
CA LEU A 137 2.40 -17.42 3.66
C LEU A 137 2.60 -18.92 3.45
N ASP A 138 1.59 -19.73 3.77
CA ASP A 138 1.62 -21.19 3.57
C ASP A 138 1.16 -21.63 2.16
N ALA A 139 0.64 -20.71 1.34
CA ALA A 139 0.12 -20.97 -0.01
C ALA A 139 1.23 -20.92 -1.08
#